data_AF-A0A7C2NG53-F1
#
_entry.id   AF-A0A7C2NG53-F1
#
_cell.length_a   1.000
_cell.length_b   1.000
_cell.length_c   1.000
_cell.angle_alpha   90.00
_cell.angle_beta   90.00
_cell.angle_gamma   90.00
#
_symmetry.space_group_name_H-M   'P 1'
#
loop_
_entity.id
_entity.type
_entity.pdbx_description
1 polymer ?
#
loop_
_entity_poly.entity_id
_entity_poly.type
_entity_poly.pdbx_seq_one_letter_code
_entity_poly.pdbx_strand_id
1 'polypeptide(L)'
;GGGPPLLAVPLSVGTPGTIFKSSGGVAITAISAGWTAGTAVVTGLTGSNTTATLMGNNALTPNGAGTLVLVTPIKIIANVAGVIASFGVLSLTYVPEPGTLLLLGLGVAGLAALGRRRM
;
A
#
# COMPACT_ATOMS: atom_id res chain seq x y z
N GLY A 1 6.82 24.52 22.77
CA GLY A 1 7.12 25.25 21.52
C GLY A 1 7.67 24.26 20.52
N GLY A 2 6.89 23.90 19.50
CA GLY A 2 7.37 23.08 18.40
C GLY A 2 8.13 23.97 17.43
N GLY A 3 9.46 23.87 17.42
CA GLY A 3 10.27 24.52 16.39
C GLY A 3 9.90 23.99 15.01
N PRO A 4 10.14 24.76 13.93
CA PRO A 4 9.92 24.27 12.57
C PRO A 4 10.71 22.96 12.39
N PRO A 5 10.14 21.95 11.69
CA PRO A 5 10.85 20.70 11.44
C PRO A 5 12.18 21.05 10.77
N LEU A 6 13.28 20.56 11.34
CA LEU A 6 14.65 20.83 10.86
C LEU A 6 14.84 20.44 9.39
N LEU A 7 13.92 19.67 8.83
CA LEU A 7 13.82 19.35 7.42
C LEU A 7 12.47 18.69 7.10
N ALA A 8 11.69 19.29 6.19
CA ALA A 8 10.52 18.62 5.60
C ALA A 8 10.96 17.92 4.30
N VAL A 9 11.12 16.60 4.35
CA VAL A 9 11.28 15.80 3.12
C VAL A 9 9.88 15.37 2.68
N PRO A 10 9.36 15.82 1.52
CA PRO A 10 8.12 15.30 0.99
C PRO A 10 8.34 13.81 0.66
N LEU A 11 7.65 12.92 1.35
CA LEU A 11 7.72 11.48 1.08
C LEU A 11 6.65 11.12 0.05
N SER A 12 7.02 10.99 -1.23
CA SER A 12 6.19 10.23 -2.16
C SER A 12 6.42 8.73 -1.91
N VAL A 13 5.43 8.08 -1.32
CA VAL A 13 5.50 6.68 -0.88
C VAL A 13 5.02 5.75 -1.99
N GLY A 14 5.79 4.72 -2.30
CA GLY A 14 5.35 3.61 -3.14
C GLY A 14 5.44 3.79 -4.66
N THR A 15 5.99 4.91 -5.14
CA THR A 15 6.41 5.04 -6.55
C THR A 15 7.81 4.45 -6.71
N PRO A 16 7.99 3.34 -7.44
CA PRO A 16 9.28 2.65 -7.53
C PRO A 16 10.42 3.55 -7.97
N GLY A 17 11.56 3.47 -7.29
CA GLY A 17 12.76 4.21 -7.67
C GLY A 17 12.70 5.71 -7.38
N THR A 18 11.70 6.17 -6.61
CA THR A 18 11.66 7.58 -6.20
C THR A 18 12.73 7.83 -5.16
N ILE A 19 13.59 8.81 -5.45
CA ILE A 19 14.71 9.19 -4.61
C ILE A 19 14.46 10.60 -4.07
N PHE A 20 14.37 10.73 -2.75
CA PHE A 20 14.35 12.03 -2.09
C PHE A 20 15.69 12.29 -1.46
N LYS A 21 16.27 13.45 -1.78
CA LYS A 21 17.51 13.92 -1.19
C LYS A 21 17.23 15.19 -0.42
N SER A 22 17.82 15.27 0.76
CA SER A 22 17.99 16.54 1.45
C SER A 22 19.44 16.71 1.85
N SER A 23 19.93 17.94 1.71
CA SER A 23 21.27 18.34 2.11
C SER A 23 21.20 19.47 3.14
N GLY A 24 21.85 19.24 4.28
CA GLY A 24 22.05 20.14 5.40
C GLY A 24 23.13 19.53 6.31
N GLY A 25 23.16 19.86 7.61
CA GLY A 25 24.07 19.20 8.56
C GLY A 25 23.92 17.67 8.62
N VAL A 26 22.77 17.14 8.17
CA VAL A 26 22.52 15.72 7.93
C VAL A 26 22.02 15.55 6.49
N ALA A 27 22.69 14.71 5.71
CA ALA A 27 22.29 14.32 4.37
C ALA A 27 21.44 13.04 4.44
N ILE A 28 20.24 13.08 3.85
CA ILE A 28 19.30 11.96 3.86
C ILE A 28 18.93 11.62 2.42
N THR A 29 19.00 10.34 2.06
CA THR A 29 18.49 9.77 0.81
C THR A 29 17.44 8.72 1.13
N ALA A 30 16.19 8.92 0.72
CA ALA A 30 15.13 7.92 0.84
C ALA A 30 14.84 7.30 -0.53
N ILE A 31 14.78 5.97 -0.61
CA ILE A 31 14.52 5.20 -1.83
C ILE A 31 13.32 4.30 -1.56
N SER A 32 12.23 4.51 -2.29
CA SER A 32 11.01 3.68 -2.17
C SER A 32 10.92 2.65 -3.31
N ALA A 33 10.28 1.51 -3.01
CA ALA A 33 9.89 0.53 -4.03
C ALA A 33 8.39 0.60 -4.31
N GLY A 34 7.91 -0.21 -5.26
CA GLY A 34 6.48 -0.33 -5.54
C GLY A 34 5.69 -0.89 -4.35
N TRP A 35 4.40 -0.60 -4.33
CA TRP A 35 3.45 -1.26 -3.43
C TRP A 35 3.32 -2.75 -3.76
N THR A 36 3.24 -3.60 -2.74
CA THR A 36 2.98 -5.04 -2.88
C THR A 36 2.01 -5.51 -1.81
N ALA A 37 1.15 -6.47 -2.15
CA ALA A 37 0.33 -7.20 -1.18
C ALA A 37 1.10 -8.36 -0.51
N GLY A 38 2.32 -8.64 -0.97
CA GLY A 38 3.20 -9.67 -0.42
C GLY A 38 4.22 -9.11 0.56
N THR A 39 5.41 -9.72 0.58
CA THR A 39 6.49 -9.31 1.49
C THR A 39 7.29 -8.15 0.93
N ALA A 40 7.34 -7.05 1.66
CA ALA A 40 8.31 -5.97 1.49
C ALA A 40 9.58 -6.27 2.30
N VAL A 41 10.75 -6.08 1.68
CA VAL A 41 12.05 -6.35 2.32
C VAL A 41 12.98 -5.16 2.12
N VAL A 42 13.62 -4.70 3.19
CA VAL A 42 14.74 -3.76 3.16
C VAL A 42 16.01 -4.50 3.60
N THR A 43 17.07 -4.40 2.81
CA THR A 43 18.36 -5.08 3.06
C THR A 43 19.52 -4.08 3.22
N GLY A 44 20.60 -4.56 3.84
CA GLY A 44 21.84 -3.79 4.02
C GLY A 44 21.68 -2.67 5.04
N LEU A 45 20.98 -2.95 6.14
CA LEU A 45 20.82 -2.04 7.27
C LEU A 45 22.16 -1.85 8.00
N THR A 46 22.34 -0.70 8.65
CA THR A 46 23.54 -0.44 9.43
C THR A 46 23.52 -1.21 10.75
N GLY A 47 24.67 -1.76 11.15
CA GLY A 47 24.87 -2.41 12.45
C GLY A 47 24.83 -3.93 12.44
N SER A 48 24.36 -4.55 11.36
CA SER A 48 24.48 -5.98 11.04
C SER A 48 23.92 -6.16 9.62
N ASN A 49 24.28 -7.19 8.85
CA ASN A 49 23.67 -7.49 7.54
C ASN A 49 22.19 -7.95 7.67
N THR A 50 21.42 -7.24 8.49
CA THR A 50 20.05 -7.52 8.84
C THR A 50 19.14 -7.04 7.74
N THR A 51 18.06 -7.79 7.59
CA THR A 51 16.94 -7.46 6.73
C THR A 51 15.77 -7.07 7.62
N ALA A 52 15.04 -6.02 7.23
CA ALA A 52 13.74 -5.72 7.81
C ALA A 52 12.68 -6.18 6.82
N THR A 53 11.65 -6.85 7.31
CA THR A 53 10.55 -7.34 6.49
C THR A 53 9.22 -6.85 7.04
N LEU A 54 8.30 -6.54 6.13
CA LEU A 54 6.90 -6.28 6.46
C LEU A 54 6.04 -7.00 5.43
N MET A 55 4.99 -7.67 5.87
CA MET A 55 4.11 -8.43 4.99
C MET A 55 2.80 -7.66 4.80
N GLY A 56 2.43 -7.44 3.55
CA GLY A 56 1.08 -7.06 3.16
C GLY A 56 0.14 -8.25 3.25
N ASN A 57 -1.11 -8.04 2.87
CA ASN A 57 -2.11 -9.09 2.87
C ASN A 57 -3.15 -8.85 1.78
N ASN A 58 -3.54 -9.91 1.07
CA ASN A 58 -4.70 -9.88 0.19
C ASN A 58 -5.80 -10.79 0.76
N ALA A 59 -6.70 -10.22 1.53
CA ALA A 59 -7.86 -10.89 2.10
C ALA A 59 -9.15 -10.59 1.33
N LEU A 60 -9.05 -10.42 0.00
CA LEU A 60 -10.23 -10.28 -0.86
C LEU A 60 -10.89 -11.66 -1.06
N THR A 61 -12.19 -11.71 -0.82
CA THR A 61 -13.05 -12.85 -1.14
C THR A 61 -13.26 -12.94 -2.66
N PRO A 62 -13.73 -14.08 -3.19
CA PRO A 62 -14.08 -14.22 -4.61
C PRO A 62 -15.09 -13.19 -5.11
N ASN A 63 -15.93 -12.67 -4.21
CA ASN A 63 -16.93 -11.63 -4.51
C ASN A 63 -16.35 -10.20 -4.47
N GLY A 64 -15.03 -10.05 -4.35
CA GLY A 64 -14.34 -8.77 -4.29
C GLY A 64 -14.47 -8.03 -2.94
N ALA A 65 -15.20 -8.58 -1.97
CA ALA A 65 -15.28 -8.02 -0.62
C ALA A 65 -14.02 -8.34 0.17
N GLY A 66 -13.57 -7.45 1.04
CA GLY A 66 -12.53 -7.75 2.02
C GLY A 66 -11.52 -6.62 2.21
N THR A 67 -10.32 -6.97 2.63
CA THR A 67 -9.25 -6.00 2.91
C THR A 67 -7.99 -6.33 2.13
N LEU A 68 -7.45 -5.33 1.45
CA LEU A 68 -6.15 -5.39 0.79
C LEU A 68 -5.20 -4.48 1.56
N VAL A 69 -4.18 -5.07 2.17
CA VAL A 69 -3.09 -4.36 2.85
C VAL A 69 -1.89 -4.37 1.92
N LEU A 70 -1.57 -3.21 1.37
CA LEU A 70 -0.39 -3.00 0.56
C LEU A 70 0.72 -2.43 1.44
N VAL A 71 1.93 -2.94 1.24
CA VAL A 71 3.14 -2.49 1.91
C VAL A 71 4.15 -2.04 0.86
N THR A 72 4.94 -1.02 1.19
CA THR A 72 6.08 -0.57 0.38
C THR A 72 7.31 -0.39 1.28
N PRO A 73 8.45 -1.00 0.95
CA PRO A 73 9.69 -0.76 1.66
C PRO A 73 10.29 0.59 1.25
N ILE A 74 10.85 1.30 2.23
CA ILE A 74 11.60 2.54 2.06
C ILE A 74 12.97 2.36 2.70
N LYS A 75 14.02 2.45 1.88
CA LYS A 75 15.41 2.44 2.33
C LYS A 75 15.84 3.87 2.59
N ILE A 76 16.17 4.19 3.83
CA ILE A 76 16.67 5.52 4.22
C ILE A 76 18.18 5.40 4.44
N ILE A 77 18.95 6.24 3.76
CA ILE A 77 20.40 6.34 3.87
C ILE A 77 20.72 7.72 4.43
N ALA A 78 21.29 7.77 5.63
CA ALA A 78 21.71 9.00 6.28
C ALA A 78 23.22 8.99 6.53
N ASN A 79 23.89 10.11 6.28
CA ASN A 79 25.35 10.22 6.47
C ASN A 79 25.81 10.02 7.93
N VAL A 80 24.94 10.31 8.92
CA VAL A 80 25.27 10.20 10.35
C VAL A 80 24.67 8.95 11.01
N ALA A 81 23.58 8.40 10.46
CA ALA A 81 22.83 7.28 11.06
C ALA A 81 22.89 5.98 10.24
N GLY A 82 23.54 5.99 9.08
CA GLY A 82 23.65 4.82 8.20
C GLY A 82 22.35 4.50 7.46
N VAL A 83 22.16 3.21 7.15
CA VAL A 83 21.01 2.68 6.43
C VAL A 83 19.96 2.16 7.41
N ILE A 84 18.73 2.69 7.31
CA ILE A 84 17.59 2.36 8.17
C ILE A 84 16.41 1.94 7.30
N ALA A 85 15.58 1.02 7.80
CA ALA A 85 14.34 0.61 7.16
C ALA A 85 13.16 1.49 7.61
N SER A 86 12.30 1.83 6.67
CA SER A 86 10.96 2.36 6.91
C SER A 86 9.98 1.68 5.97
N PHE A 87 8.68 1.72 6.29
CA PHE A 87 7.64 1.09 5.49
C PHE A 87 6.43 2.01 5.37
N GLY A 88 5.88 2.08 4.15
CA GLY A 88 4.53 2.60 3.93
C GLY A 88 3.53 1.47 4.03
N VAL A 89 2.38 1.72 4.67
CA VAL A 89 1.25 0.79 4.76
C VAL A 89 0.00 1.48 4.24
N LEU A 90 -0.69 0.84 3.30
CA LEU A 90 -1.95 1.29 2.73
C LEU A 90 -2.98 0.17 2.92
N SER A 91 -4.03 0.45 3.68
CA SER A 91 -5.14 -0.48 3.86
C SER A 91 -6.35 -0.02 3.05
N LEU A 92 -6.82 -0.88 2.16
CA LEU A 92 -8.00 -0.65 1.33
C LEU A 92 -9.09 -1.65 1.72
N THR A 93 -10.28 -1.15 2.03
CA THR A 93 -11.46 -1.96 2.35
C THR A 93 -12.42 -1.95 1.18
N TYR A 94 -12.68 -3.13 0.62
CA TYR A 94 -13.60 -3.31 -0.49
C TYR A 94 -14.92 -3.86 0.04
N VAL A 95 -16.00 -3.16 -0.32
CA VAL A 95 -17.37 -3.55 0.00
C VAL A 95 -18.06 -3.94 -1.31
N PRO A 96 -18.81 -5.05 -1.35
CA PRO A 96 -19.62 -5.39 -2.52
C PRO A 96 -20.50 -4.22 -2.91
N GLU A 97 -20.44 -3.81 -4.17
CA GLU A 97 -21.28 -2.72 -4.66
C GLU A 97 -22.76 -3.10 -4.49
N PRO A 98 -23.56 -2.32 -3.74
CA PRO A 98 -24.96 -2.64 -3.52
C PRO A 98 -25.76 -2.76 -4.82
N GLY A 99 -25.33 -2.04 -5.87
CA GLY A 99 -25.99 -2.01 -7.17
C GLY A 99 -25.87 -3.30 -7.97
N THR A 100 -24.77 -4.05 -7.89
CA THR A 100 -24.60 -5.29 -8.68
C THR A 100 -25.53 -6.39 -8.19
N LEU A 101 -25.73 -6.52 -6.88
CA LEU A 101 -26.69 -7.46 -6.30
C LEU A 101 -28.13 -7.09 -6.65
N LEU A 102 -28.45 -5.80 -6.61
CA LEU A 102 -29.78 -5.30 -7.00
C LEU A 102 -30.06 -5.54 -8.48
N LEU A 103 -29.10 -5.24 -9.34
CA LEU A 103 -29.22 -5.39 -10.79
C LEU A 103 -29.28 -6.87 -11.19
N LEU A 104 -28.52 -7.74 -10.53
CA LEU A 104 -28.65 -9.19 -10.67
C LEU A 104 -30.03 -9.68 -10.22
N GLY A 105 -30.51 -9.23 -9.07
CA GLY A 105 -31.84 -9.56 -8.56
C GLY A 105 -32.95 -9.14 -9.51
N LEU A 106 -32.89 -7.92 -10.04
CA LEU A 106 -33.83 -7.41 -11.04
C LEU A 106 -33.73 -8.17 -12.37
N GLY A 107 -32.52 -8.54 -12.80
CA GLY A 107 -32.30 -9.34 -14.01
C GLY A 107 -32.96 -10.72 -13.90
N VAL A 108 -32.75 -11.43 -12.79
CA VAL A 108 -33.35 -12.75 -12.52
C VAL A 108 -34.88 -12.63 -12.42
N ALA A 109 -35.39 -11.64 -11.69
CA ALA A 109 -36.82 -11.41 -11.56
C ALA A 109 -37.47 -11.08 -12.92
N GLY A 110 -36.83 -10.25 -13.73
CA GLY A 110 -37.28 -9.91 -15.08
C GLY A 110 -37.34 -11.12 -16.00
N LEU A 111 -36.30 -11.97 -15.98
CA LEU A 111 -36.26 -13.23 -16.73
C LEU A 111 -37.36 -14.20 -16.30
N ALA A 112 -37.57 -14.37 -14.99
CA ALA A 112 -38.63 -15.23 -14.47
C ALA A 112 -40.03 -14.75 -14.87
N ALA A 113 -40.27 -13.44 -14.82
CA ALA A 113 -41.54 -12.84 -15.23
C ALA A 113 -41.82 -13.02 -16.74
N LEU A 114 -40.79 -12.88 -17.58
CA LEU A 114 -40.88 -13.13 -19.02
C LEU A 114 -41.10 -14.62 -19.34
N GLY A 115 -40.43 -15.52 -18.64
CA GLY A 115 -40.58 -16.97 -18.81
C GLY A 115 -42.01 -17.44 -18.50
N ARG A 116 -42.64 -16.89 -17.45
CA ARG A 116 -44.01 -17.21 -17.07
C ARG A 116 -45.07 -16.71 -18.06
N ARG A 117 -44.78 -15.69 -18.86
CA ARG A 117 -45.70 -15.17 -19.89
C ARG A 117 -45.71 -16.00 -21.19
N ARG A 118 -44.70 -16.84 -21.40
CA ARG A 118 -44.57 -17.69 -22.60
C ARG A 118 -45.04 -19.13 -22.39
N MET A 119 -45.38 -19.50 -21.15
CA MET A 119 -46.12 -20.72 -20.82
C MET A 119 -47.58 -20.37 -20.59
#